data_AF-A0A6G0V8L9-F1
#
_entry.id   AF-A0A6G0V8L9-F1
#
_cell.length_a   1.000
_cell.length_b   1.000
_cell.length_c   1.000
_cell.angle_alpha   90.00
_cell.angle_beta   90.00
_cell.angle_gamma   90.00
#
_symmetry.space_group_name_H-M   'P 1'
#
loop_
_entity.id
_entity.type
_entity.pdbx_description
1 polymer ?
#
loop_
_entity_poly.entity_id
_entity_poly.type
_entity_poly.pdbx_seq_one_letter_code
_entity_poly.pdbx_strand_id
1 'polypeptide(L)'
;MIHILQSMMSNANANHGHSNKKYRKRHSSHGFSSTHSSALGVARILASRSSTTERLSDRPPTPPGRRINSKFSRRDLNLEDDQIEAVCDYFNKIPNKYEFFEKMFLQLFLVEDPELAPVFGLANIGEKEMKRRNAFRTHVCKFQRFLTTVVDLLPKKGREAELIQIIRMVGRQHCNIKSLSFTAARWMSFKSALISALVFGSDNEKASYGWNVLIGFLIYEIKDAYLAHIRHVRSNSVPHVLEAYRLEFHRKSVDEDPSAE
;
A
#
# COMPACT_ATOMS: atom_id res chain seq x y z
N MET A 1 6.40 6.64 23.70
CA MET A 1 5.95 6.23 22.34
C MET A 1 7.00 6.50 21.25
N ILE A 2 7.78 7.59 21.35
CA ILE A 2 8.91 7.92 20.43
C ILE A 2 10.06 6.90 20.46
N HIS A 3 10.40 6.33 21.62
CA HIS A 3 11.45 5.30 21.74
C HIS A 3 11.12 3.95 21.04
N ILE A 4 9.84 3.62 20.88
CA ILE A 4 9.41 2.42 20.15
C ILE A 4 9.65 2.59 18.64
N LEU A 5 9.54 3.82 18.14
CA LEU A 5 9.74 4.14 16.72
C LEU A 5 11.22 4.26 16.35
N GLN A 6 12.11 4.63 17.28
CA GLN A 6 13.57 4.63 17.06
C GLN A 6 14.17 3.22 16.98
N SER A 7 13.70 2.27 17.79
CA SER A 7 14.11 0.86 17.68
C SER A 7 13.73 0.24 16.33
N MET A 8 12.70 0.77 15.64
CA MET A 8 12.26 0.31 14.33
C MET A 8 13.18 0.68 13.17
N MET A 9 14.14 1.60 13.35
CA MET A 9 15.03 2.06 12.27
C MET A 9 16.33 1.23 12.14
N SER A 10 16.69 0.43 13.15
CA SER A 10 18.02 -0.22 13.19
C SER A 10 18.12 -1.57 12.44
N ASN A 11 17.01 -2.28 12.23
CA ASN A 11 17.06 -3.66 11.71
C ASN A 11 16.97 -3.81 10.17
N ALA A 12 16.85 -2.71 9.42
CA ALA A 12 16.73 -2.78 7.95
C ALA A 12 18.07 -2.93 7.21
N ASN A 13 19.22 -2.75 7.89
CA ASN A 13 20.54 -2.73 7.26
C ASN A 13 21.42 -3.98 7.49
N ALA A 14 20.94 -5.01 8.19
CA ALA A 14 21.81 -6.11 8.64
C ALA A 14 21.86 -7.35 7.71
N ASN A 15 21.10 -7.42 6.62
CA ASN A 15 21.00 -8.66 5.83
C ASN A 15 21.26 -8.46 4.32
N HIS A 16 22.45 -7.99 3.96
CA HIS A 16 23.03 -8.20 2.62
C HIS A 16 24.42 -8.81 2.75
N GLY A 17 24.44 -10.11 3.09
CA GLY A 17 25.63 -10.95 3.06
C GLY A 17 25.45 -12.08 2.06
N HIS A 18 26.03 -11.90 0.86
CA HIS A 18 26.58 -12.91 -0.04
C HIS A 18 25.81 -14.24 -0.22
N SER A 19 25.17 -14.41 -1.39
CA SER A 19 25.06 -15.74 -2.00
C SER A 19 25.19 -15.66 -3.52
N ASN A 20 26.38 -16.04 -3.97
CA ASN A 20 26.77 -16.24 -5.36
C ASN A 20 26.45 -17.70 -5.72
N LYS A 21 25.60 -18.01 -6.72
CA LYS A 21 25.50 -19.36 -7.31
C LYS A 21 24.75 -19.40 -8.66
N LYS A 22 25.57 -19.46 -9.73
CA LYS A 22 25.51 -20.33 -10.92
C LYS A 22 24.14 -20.68 -11.51
N TYR A 23 23.86 -20.07 -12.67
CA TYR A 23 22.91 -20.55 -13.69
C TYR A 23 23.34 -21.93 -14.24
N ARG A 24 22.41 -22.90 -14.28
CA ARG A 24 22.56 -24.14 -15.05
C ARG A 24 21.40 -24.28 -16.04
N LYS A 25 21.74 -24.12 -17.31
CA LYS A 25 20.90 -24.31 -18.50
C LYS A 25 20.55 -25.80 -18.65
N ARG A 26 19.28 -26.15 -18.84
CA ARG A 26 18.88 -27.45 -19.40
C ARG A 26 17.87 -27.22 -20.51
N HIS A 27 18.27 -27.61 -21.72
CA HIS A 27 17.41 -27.84 -22.86
C HIS A 27 16.62 -29.14 -22.64
N SER A 28 15.34 -29.14 -23.01
CA SER A 28 14.67 -30.33 -23.52
C SER A 28 13.51 -29.90 -24.43
N SER A 29 13.37 -30.64 -25.51
CA SER A 29 12.60 -30.38 -26.71
C SER A 29 11.49 -31.43 -26.89
N HIS A 30 10.42 -31.00 -27.55
CA HIS A 30 9.34 -31.78 -28.19
C HIS A 30 8.29 -32.41 -27.25
N GLY A 31 6.99 -32.46 -27.57
CA GLY A 31 6.34 -32.24 -28.87
C GLY A 31 4.84 -31.95 -28.76
N PHE A 32 4.28 -31.68 -29.94
CA PHE A 32 2.91 -31.30 -30.29
C PHE A 32 1.80 -32.23 -29.76
N SER A 33 0.63 -31.66 -29.46
CA SER A 33 -0.61 -32.05 -30.15
C SER A 33 -1.68 -30.96 -30.03
N SER A 34 -2.21 -30.61 -31.20
CA SER A 34 -3.38 -29.78 -31.47
C SER A 34 -4.65 -30.44 -30.92
N THR A 35 -5.66 -29.67 -30.52
CA THR A 35 -6.94 -29.57 -31.25
C THR A 35 -8.02 -28.76 -30.48
N HIS A 36 -8.92 -28.18 -31.28
CA HIS A 36 -10.26 -27.66 -30.98
C HIS A 36 -10.42 -26.25 -30.39
N SER A 37 -10.43 -25.33 -31.37
CA SER A 37 -11.30 -24.16 -31.49
C SER A 37 -12.71 -24.37 -30.92
N SER A 38 -13.16 -23.43 -30.09
CA SER A 38 -14.56 -22.97 -30.03
C SER A 38 -14.61 -21.59 -29.40
N ALA A 39 -14.54 -20.58 -30.27
CA ALA A 39 -14.85 -19.20 -29.98
C ALA A 39 -16.34 -18.99 -30.30
N LEU A 40 -17.19 -18.93 -29.27
CA LEU A 40 -18.57 -18.45 -29.38
C LEU A 40 -19.03 -18.05 -27.98
N GLY A 41 -19.27 -16.76 -27.75
CA GLY A 41 -19.98 -16.33 -26.57
C GLY A 41 -19.71 -14.90 -26.12
N VAL A 42 -20.69 -14.04 -26.40
CA VAL A 42 -21.05 -12.85 -25.61
C VAL A 42 -20.25 -11.56 -25.90
N ALA A 43 -20.69 -10.82 -26.93
CA ALA A 43 -20.52 -9.37 -26.97
C ALA A 43 -21.60 -8.71 -27.86
N ARG A 44 -22.74 -8.31 -27.25
CA ARG A 44 -23.60 -7.22 -27.73
C ARG A 44 -24.66 -6.87 -26.69
N ILE A 45 -24.34 -5.89 -25.84
CA ILE A 45 -25.34 -5.00 -25.26
C ILE A 45 -24.79 -3.59 -25.43
N LEU A 46 -25.28 -2.90 -26.47
CA LEU A 46 -25.14 -1.46 -26.62
C LEU A 46 -26.11 -0.83 -25.61
N ALA A 47 -25.58 -0.36 -24.49
CA ALA A 47 -26.34 0.48 -23.56
C ALA A 47 -26.36 1.91 -24.09
N SER A 48 -27.59 2.38 -24.32
CA SER A 48 -27.97 3.73 -24.69
C SER A 48 -27.31 4.79 -23.80
N ARG A 49 -26.60 5.73 -24.43
CA ARG A 49 -26.21 6.99 -23.82
C ARG A 49 -27.47 7.84 -23.62
N SER A 50 -28.05 7.79 -22.43
CA SER A 50 -28.96 8.83 -21.94
C SER A 50 -28.17 9.82 -21.10
N SER A 51 -27.99 11.01 -21.65
CA SER A 51 -27.59 12.23 -20.96
C SER A 51 -28.52 12.48 -19.78
N THR A 52 -28.05 12.21 -18.56
CA THR A 52 -28.72 12.65 -17.34
C THR A 52 -28.00 13.90 -16.88
N THR A 53 -28.64 15.04 -17.11
CA THR A 53 -28.28 16.33 -16.53
C THR A 53 -28.34 16.21 -15.00
N GLU A 54 -27.23 16.54 -14.35
CA GLU A 54 -27.10 16.57 -12.90
C GLU A 54 -28.13 17.54 -12.30
N ARG A 55 -29.15 17.00 -11.65
CA ARG A 55 -29.87 17.73 -10.59
C ARG A 55 -29.07 17.58 -9.31
N LEU A 56 -28.21 18.57 -9.05
CA LEU A 56 -27.81 18.94 -7.70
C LEU A 56 -29.05 19.47 -6.98
N SER A 57 -29.71 18.66 -6.15
CA SER A 57 -30.42 19.12 -4.93
C SER A 57 -30.98 17.92 -4.17
N ASP A 58 -30.94 18.02 -2.85
CA ASP A 58 -31.77 17.29 -1.88
C ASP A 58 -31.31 15.90 -1.46
N ARG A 59 -30.02 15.77 -1.10
CA ARG A 59 -29.64 14.77 -0.09
C ARG A 59 -29.87 15.40 1.29
N PRO A 60 -30.67 14.80 2.19
CA PRO A 60 -30.86 15.32 3.54
C PRO A 60 -29.49 15.48 4.21
N PRO A 61 -29.28 16.52 5.04
CA PRO A 61 -28.04 16.69 5.78
C PRO A 61 -27.84 15.43 6.60
N THR A 62 -26.83 14.65 6.22
CA THR A 62 -26.41 13.51 7.02
C THR A 62 -26.09 14.08 8.39
N PRO A 63 -26.58 13.47 9.49
CA PRO A 63 -26.15 13.88 10.83
C PRO A 63 -24.63 14.02 10.82
N PRO A 64 -24.03 14.95 11.58
CA PRO A 64 -22.61 15.26 11.46
C PRO A 64 -21.79 14.06 11.93
N GLY A 65 -21.61 13.12 11.01
CA GLY A 65 -20.77 11.96 11.16
C GLY A 65 -19.36 12.42 11.39
N ARG A 66 -18.62 11.62 12.13
CA ARG A 66 -17.26 11.95 12.45
C ARG A 66 -16.41 11.94 11.18
N ARG A 67 -16.07 13.14 10.72
CA ARG A 67 -15.26 13.36 9.52
C ARG A 67 -13.79 13.53 9.89
N ILE A 68 -12.97 12.56 9.53
CA ILE A 68 -11.51 12.67 9.67
C ILE A 68 -10.95 13.17 8.33
N ASN A 69 -10.53 14.44 8.29
CA ASN A 69 -9.97 15.05 7.08
C ASN A 69 -8.44 15.00 7.06
N SER A 70 -7.88 14.45 5.99
CA SER A 70 -6.46 14.53 5.71
C SER A 70 -6.10 15.82 4.97
N LYS A 71 -5.40 16.72 5.65
CA LYS A 71 -4.85 17.94 5.04
C LYS A 71 -3.83 17.67 3.94
N PHE A 72 -3.21 16.48 3.96
CA PHE A 72 -2.18 16.11 2.98
C PHE A 72 -2.77 15.65 1.66
N SER A 73 -3.71 14.71 1.76
CA SER A 73 -4.26 14.03 0.59
C SER A 73 -5.62 14.62 0.14
N ARG A 74 -6.17 15.53 0.97
CA ARG A 74 -7.50 16.16 0.82
C ARG A 74 -8.66 15.16 0.84
N ARG A 75 -8.42 13.93 1.30
CA ARG A 75 -9.47 12.92 1.50
C ARG A 75 -10.08 13.03 2.88
N ASP A 76 -11.32 12.57 2.94
CA ASP A 76 -12.06 12.36 4.16
C ASP A 76 -12.26 10.87 4.40
N LEU A 77 -12.10 10.48 5.65
CA LEU A 77 -12.68 9.26 6.19
C LEU A 77 -14.02 9.64 6.81
N ASN A 78 -15.10 9.22 6.13
CA ASN A 78 -16.48 9.44 6.55
C ASN A 78 -16.99 8.14 7.16
N LEU A 79 -16.99 8.08 8.50
CA LEU A 79 -17.59 7.00 9.26
C LEU A 79 -18.47 7.62 10.35
N GLU A 80 -19.67 7.08 10.50
CA GLU A 80 -20.55 7.42 11.61
C GLU A 80 -20.01 6.81 12.93
N ASP A 81 -20.37 7.40 14.07
CA ASP A 81 -19.87 6.95 15.37
C ASP A 81 -20.22 5.47 15.65
N ASP A 82 -21.40 5.00 15.20
CA ASP A 82 -21.83 3.60 15.33
C ASP A 82 -21.06 2.65 14.41
N GLN A 83 -20.59 3.12 13.25
CA GLN A 83 -19.72 2.36 12.35
C GLN A 83 -18.31 2.25 12.92
N ILE A 84 -17.81 3.32 13.54
CA ILE A 84 -16.52 3.31 14.26
C ILE A 84 -16.59 2.31 15.42
N GLU A 85 -17.66 2.35 16.22
CA GLU A 85 -17.89 1.40 17.30
C GLU A 85 -17.92 -0.04 16.78
N ALA A 86 -18.69 -0.32 15.72
CA ALA A 86 -18.77 -1.66 15.12
C ALA A 86 -17.40 -2.18 14.65
N VAL A 87 -16.56 -1.33 14.03
CA VAL A 87 -15.19 -1.68 13.63
C VAL A 87 -14.33 -2.00 14.85
N CYS A 88 -14.38 -1.16 15.89
CA CYS A 88 -13.61 -1.34 17.10
C CYS A 88 -14.01 -2.63 17.84
N ASP A 89 -15.31 -2.86 18.02
CA ASP A 89 -15.85 -4.05 18.67
C ASP A 89 -15.49 -5.32 17.92
N TYR A 90 -15.62 -5.31 16.59
CA TYR A 90 -15.23 -6.45 15.78
C TYR A 90 -13.74 -6.75 15.94
N PHE A 91 -12.89 -5.72 15.85
CA PHE A 91 -11.44 -5.88 16.04
C PHE A 91 -11.07 -6.41 17.44
N ASN A 92 -11.77 -5.93 18.47
CA ASN A 92 -11.53 -6.31 19.86
C ASN A 92 -11.92 -7.76 20.12
N LYS A 93 -12.96 -8.27 19.46
CA LYS A 93 -13.40 -9.68 19.55
C LYS A 93 -12.41 -10.68 18.95
N ILE A 94 -11.43 -10.24 18.14
CA ILE A 94 -10.38 -11.12 17.62
C ILE A 94 -9.47 -11.57 18.77
N PRO A 95 -9.48 -12.87 19.17
CA PRO A 95 -8.78 -13.34 20.36
C PRO A 95 -7.26 -13.35 20.19
N ASN A 96 -6.77 -13.85 19.05
CA ASN A 96 -5.35 -13.90 18.71
C ASN A 96 -5.09 -13.08 17.43
N LYS A 97 -4.82 -11.79 17.62
CA LYS A 97 -4.58 -10.85 16.50
C LYS A 97 -3.33 -11.22 15.70
N TYR A 98 -2.30 -11.79 16.33
CA TYR A 98 -1.08 -12.21 15.62
C TYR A 98 -1.40 -13.33 14.64
N GLU A 99 -2.00 -14.43 15.12
CA GLU A 99 -2.35 -15.57 14.27
C GLU A 99 -3.35 -15.20 13.19
N PHE A 100 -4.28 -14.29 13.51
CA PHE A 100 -5.22 -13.73 12.54
C PHE A 100 -4.50 -13.04 11.37
N PHE A 101 -3.57 -12.12 11.65
CA PHE A 101 -2.81 -11.46 10.57
C PHE A 101 -1.78 -12.38 9.93
N GLU A 102 -1.26 -13.37 10.64
CA GLU A 102 -0.40 -14.41 10.07
C GLU A 102 -1.12 -15.15 8.95
N LYS A 103 -2.36 -15.61 9.19
CA LYS A 103 -3.21 -16.26 8.17
C LYS A 103 -3.50 -15.34 6.98
N MET A 104 -3.82 -14.07 7.24
CA MET A 104 -4.06 -13.08 6.18
C MET A 104 -2.82 -12.90 5.27
N PHE A 105 -1.63 -12.75 5.86
CA PHE A 105 -0.40 -12.60 5.06
C PHE A 105 0.02 -13.88 4.35
N LEU A 106 -0.28 -15.06 4.89
CA LEU A 106 -0.09 -16.33 4.18
C LEU A 106 -1.00 -16.41 2.96
N GLN A 107 -2.27 -16.06 3.09
CA GLN A 107 -3.18 -15.99 1.94
C GLN A 107 -2.68 -14.97 0.91
N LEU A 108 -2.20 -13.81 1.34
CA LEU A 108 -1.61 -12.82 0.44
C LEU A 108 -0.40 -13.38 -0.32
N PHE A 109 0.57 -13.98 0.37
CA PHE A 109 1.84 -14.42 -0.22
C PHE A 109 1.78 -15.77 -0.95
N LEU A 110 0.76 -16.59 -0.69
CA LEU A 110 0.63 -17.91 -1.31
C LEU A 110 -0.49 -17.97 -2.36
N VAL A 111 -1.48 -17.07 -2.29
CA VAL A 111 -2.69 -17.12 -3.14
C VAL A 111 -2.90 -15.82 -3.89
N GLU A 112 -3.04 -14.67 -3.22
CA GLU A 112 -3.52 -13.43 -3.85
C GLU A 112 -2.44 -12.68 -4.64
N ASP A 113 -1.18 -12.70 -4.18
CA ASP A 113 -0.03 -12.10 -4.86
C ASP A 113 1.28 -12.85 -4.51
N PRO A 114 1.50 -14.03 -5.12
CA PRO A 114 2.70 -14.84 -4.85
C PRO A 114 4.02 -14.15 -5.21
N GLU A 115 3.98 -13.13 -6.07
CA GLU A 115 5.16 -12.35 -6.46
C GLU A 115 5.68 -11.44 -5.33
N LEU A 116 4.89 -11.23 -4.27
CA LEU A 116 5.37 -10.54 -3.08
C LEU A 116 6.34 -11.40 -2.27
N ALA A 117 6.16 -12.72 -2.21
CA ALA A 117 6.99 -13.58 -1.35
C ALA A 117 8.51 -13.45 -1.65
N PRO A 118 8.98 -13.45 -2.91
CA PRO A 118 10.39 -13.21 -3.24
C PRO A 118 10.95 -11.88 -2.72
N VAL A 119 10.15 -10.81 -2.69
CA VAL A 119 10.57 -9.48 -2.22
C VAL A 119 10.96 -9.52 -0.73
N PHE A 120 10.30 -10.39 0.03
CA PHE A 120 10.59 -10.62 1.45
C PHE A 120 11.64 -11.72 1.67
N GLY A 121 12.26 -12.24 0.61
CA GLY A 121 13.19 -13.37 0.69
C GLY A 121 12.50 -14.70 1.02
N LEU A 122 11.23 -14.84 0.65
CA LEU A 122 10.38 -15.99 0.98
C LEU A 122 9.99 -16.81 -0.27
N ALA A 123 10.75 -16.70 -1.36
CA ALA A 123 10.48 -17.43 -2.59
C ALA A 123 10.52 -18.94 -2.39
N ASN A 124 9.53 -19.66 -2.95
CA ASN A 124 9.44 -21.13 -2.93
C ASN A 124 9.42 -21.75 -1.51
N ILE A 125 8.96 -21.00 -0.51
CA ILE A 125 8.83 -21.50 0.87
C ILE A 125 7.38 -21.91 1.13
N GLY A 126 7.18 -23.14 1.61
CA GLY A 126 5.85 -23.62 2.02
C GLY A 126 5.35 -22.94 3.31
N GLU A 127 4.03 -22.96 3.53
CA GLU A 127 3.35 -22.27 4.63
C GLU A 127 4.01 -22.48 6.01
N LYS A 128 4.25 -23.74 6.40
CA LYS A 128 4.82 -24.10 7.70
C LYS A 128 6.21 -23.50 7.92
N GLU A 129 7.01 -23.42 6.86
CA GLU A 129 8.35 -22.88 6.93
C GLU A 129 8.32 -21.34 6.89
N MET A 130 7.39 -20.74 6.16
CA MET A 130 7.19 -19.29 6.14
C MET A 130 6.87 -18.74 7.54
N LYS A 131 6.00 -19.43 8.29
CA LYS A 131 5.68 -19.11 9.70
C LYS A 131 6.92 -19.07 10.62
N ARG A 132 7.98 -19.80 10.29
CA ARG A 132 9.23 -19.84 11.08
C ARG A 132 10.20 -18.70 10.73
N ARG A 133 10.03 -18.07 9.56
CA ARG A 133 10.96 -17.03 9.08
C ARG A 133 10.81 -15.74 9.87
N ASN A 134 11.90 -15.28 10.47
CA ASN A 134 11.89 -14.08 11.31
C ASN A 134 11.42 -12.83 10.56
N ALA A 135 11.81 -12.67 9.28
CA ALA A 135 11.36 -11.56 8.44
C ALA A 135 9.82 -11.52 8.30
N PHE A 136 9.20 -12.68 8.06
CA PHE A 136 7.75 -12.82 7.96
C PHE A 136 7.07 -12.50 9.30
N ARG A 137 7.48 -13.17 10.39
CA ARG A 137 6.93 -12.96 11.74
C ARG A 137 7.04 -11.50 12.20
N THR A 138 8.18 -10.87 11.91
CA THR A 138 8.42 -9.46 12.21
C THR A 138 7.48 -8.55 11.41
N HIS A 139 7.23 -8.86 10.13
CA HIS A 139 6.30 -8.09 9.31
C HIS A 139 4.86 -8.20 9.82
N VAL A 140 4.40 -9.42 10.13
CA VAL A 140 3.08 -9.69 10.74
C VAL A 140 2.93 -8.91 12.05
N CYS A 141 3.92 -8.99 12.95
CA CYS A 141 3.90 -8.26 14.22
C CYS A 141 3.85 -6.74 14.03
N LYS A 142 4.63 -6.20 13.09
CA LYS A 142 4.60 -4.76 12.77
C LYS A 142 3.24 -4.33 12.24
N PHE A 143 2.64 -5.12 11.35
CA PHE A 143 1.32 -4.84 10.79
C PHE A 143 0.23 -4.89 11.86
N GLN A 144 0.23 -5.92 12.71
CA GLN A 144 -0.68 -6.04 13.84
C GLN A 144 -0.63 -4.78 14.71
N ARG A 145 0.58 -4.35 15.11
CA ARG A 145 0.76 -3.15 15.95
C ARG A 145 0.27 -1.88 15.26
N PHE A 146 0.54 -1.75 13.97
CA PHE A 146 0.04 -0.63 13.17
C PHE A 146 -1.49 -0.59 13.17
N LEU A 147 -2.15 -1.70 12.86
CA LEU A 147 -3.61 -1.71 12.76
C LEU A 147 -4.28 -1.56 14.13
N THR A 148 -3.71 -2.15 15.19
CA THR A 148 -4.15 -1.87 16.58
C THR A 148 -4.08 -0.39 16.89
N THR A 149 -2.97 0.28 16.55
CA THR A 149 -2.82 1.72 16.80
C THR A 149 -3.85 2.54 16.03
N VAL A 150 -4.15 2.17 14.78
CA VAL A 150 -5.18 2.81 13.97
C VAL A 150 -6.55 2.69 14.64
N VAL A 151 -6.94 1.46 15.01
CA VAL A 151 -8.24 1.20 15.65
C VAL A 151 -8.34 1.89 17.01
N ASP A 152 -7.27 1.92 17.81
CA ASP A 152 -7.23 2.58 19.11
C ASP A 152 -7.35 4.11 19.03
N LEU A 153 -6.95 4.73 17.91
CA LEU A 153 -7.03 6.17 17.69
C LEU A 153 -8.33 6.58 17.00
N LEU A 154 -8.94 5.67 16.24
CA LEU A 154 -10.16 5.92 15.49
C LEU A 154 -11.29 6.55 16.33
N PRO A 155 -11.61 6.09 17.56
CA PRO A 155 -12.66 6.69 18.39
C PRO A 155 -12.20 7.94 19.17
N LYS A 156 -10.92 8.35 19.13
CA LYS A 156 -10.41 9.45 19.99
C LYS A 156 -10.51 10.83 19.33
N LYS A 157 -11.49 11.64 19.71
CA LYS A 157 -11.70 13.00 19.16
C LYS A 157 -10.48 13.89 19.44
N GLY A 158 -10.08 14.70 18.46
CA GLY A 158 -8.93 15.59 18.56
C GLY A 158 -7.56 14.94 18.27
N ARG A 159 -7.53 13.64 17.95
CA ARG A 159 -6.30 12.90 17.58
C ARG A 159 -6.26 12.50 16.10
N GLU A 160 -7.10 13.09 15.27
CA GLU A 160 -7.21 12.82 13.84
C GLU A 160 -5.88 13.05 13.11
N ALA A 161 -5.21 14.17 13.40
CA ALA A 161 -3.93 14.51 12.79
C ALA A 161 -2.84 13.48 13.12
N GLU A 162 -2.83 12.96 14.35
CA GLU A 162 -1.89 11.93 14.78
C GLU A 162 -2.15 10.59 14.06
N LEU A 163 -3.41 10.18 13.97
CA LEU A 163 -3.82 8.99 13.21
C LEU A 163 -3.31 9.09 11.76
N ILE A 164 -3.58 10.21 11.09
CA ILE A 164 -3.12 10.45 9.71
C ILE A 164 -1.58 10.40 9.63
N GLN A 165 -0.87 11.01 10.57
CA GLN A 165 0.59 10.99 10.59
C GLN A 165 1.16 9.57 10.72
N ILE A 166 0.57 8.73 11.57
CA ILE A 166 0.98 7.32 11.75
C ILE A 166 0.77 6.54 10.46
N ILE A 167 -0.37 6.71 9.80
CA ILE A 167 -0.66 6.06 8.51
C ILE A 167 0.35 6.50 7.45
N ARG A 168 0.60 7.80 7.34
CA ARG A 168 1.55 8.36 6.35
C ARG A 168 3.00 7.96 6.65
N MET A 169 3.36 7.75 7.91
CA MET A 169 4.68 7.25 8.29
C MET A 169 4.94 5.86 7.72
N VAL A 170 3.94 4.98 7.74
CA VAL A 170 4.03 3.66 7.10
C VAL A 170 4.28 3.81 5.60
N GLY A 171 3.57 4.72 4.91
CA GLY A 171 3.83 5.01 3.50
C GLY A 171 5.27 5.42 3.20
N ARG A 172 5.84 6.33 4.00
CA ARG A 172 7.24 6.76 3.85
C ARG A 172 8.23 5.62 4.11
N GLN A 173 7.98 4.77 5.11
CA GLN A 173 8.87 3.65 5.44
C GLN A 173 8.95 2.63 4.29
N HIS A 174 7.87 2.44 3.54
CA HIS A 174 7.86 1.54 2.39
C HIS A 174 8.71 2.06 1.21
N CYS A 175 9.07 3.34 1.17
CA CYS A 175 10.02 3.86 0.17
C CYS A 175 11.44 3.28 0.32
N ASN A 176 11.78 2.72 1.48
CA ASN A 176 13.08 2.09 1.71
C ASN A 176 13.21 0.71 1.03
N ILE A 177 12.10 0.14 0.55
CA ILE A 177 12.07 -1.17 -0.12
C ILE A 177 12.30 -0.97 -1.63
N LYS A 178 13.57 -0.82 -2.02
CA LYS A 178 13.95 -0.52 -3.42
C LYS A 178 13.61 -1.63 -4.41
N SER A 179 13.47 -2.87 -3.93
CA SER A 179 13.15 -4.05 -4.74
C SER A 179 11.66 -4.17 -5.10
N LEU A 180 10.80 -3.29 -4.59
CA LEU A 180 9.34 -3.42 -4.71
C LEU A 180 8.71 -2.17 -5.30
N SER A 181 8.06 -2.31 -6.46
CA SER A 181 7.10 -1.32 -6.94
C SER A 181 5.71 -1.62 -6.36
N PHE A 182 5.15 -0.68 -5.62
CA PHE A 182 3.78 -0.75 -5.10
C PHE A 182 2.75 -0.35 -6.17
N THR A 183 2.50 -1.24 -7.13
CA THR A 183 1.54 -1.03 -8.22
C THR A 183 0.10 -1.06 -7.70
N ALA A 184 -0.85 -0.57 -8.52
CA ALA A 184 -2.27 -0.62 -8.17
C ALA A 184 -2.74 -2.06 -7.90
N ALA A 185 -2.29 -3.03 -8.70
CA ALA A 185 -2.62 -4.44 -8.51
C ALA A 185 -2.23 -4.96 -7.12
N ARG A 186 -1.01 -4.66 -6.66
CA ARG A 186 -0.53 -5.09 -5.34
C ARG A 186 -1.35 -4.51 -4.19
N TRP A 187 -1.71 -3.24 -4.29
CA TRP A 187 -2.61 -2.62 -3.29
C TRP A 187 -3.99 -3.26 -3.28
N MET A 188 -4.49 -3.68 -4.45
CA MET A 188 -5.78 -4.37 -4.55
C MET A 188 -5.70 -5.79 -4.01
N SER A 189 -4.65 -6.56 -4.27
CA SER A 189 -4.44 -7.88 -3.65
C SER A 189 -4.33 -7.78 -2.12
N PHE A 190 -3.58 -6.79 -1.62
CA PHE A 190 -3.51 -6.52 -0.19
C PHE A 190 -4.90 -6.15 0.40
N LYS A 191 -5.65 -5.26 -0.26
CA LYS A 191 -7.02 -4.92 0.15
C LYS A 191 -7.92 -6.14 0.17
N SER A 192 -7.87 -6.97 -0.88
CA SER A 192 -8.65 -8.21 -1.01
C SER A 192 -8.38 -9.15 0.14
N ALA A 193 -7.10 -9.46 0.41
CA ALA A 193 -6.70 -10.33 1.51
C ALA A 193 -7.15 -9.79 2.88
N LEU A 194 -7.00 -8.48 3.10
CA LEU A 194 -7.33 -7.86 4.38
C LEU A 194 -8.85 -7.77 4.61
N ILE A 195 -9.63 -7.43 3.59
CA ILE A 195 -11.09 -7.42 3.65
C ILE A 195 -11.62 -8.83 3.83
N SER A 196 -11.13 -9.80 3.06
CA SER A 196 -11.48 -11.20 3.26
C SER A 196 -11.16 -11.65 4.68
N ALA A 197 -10.02 -11.29 5.26
CA ALA A 197 -9.73 -11.64 6.65
C ALA A 197 -10.71 -10.99 7.65
N LEU A 198 -11.00 -9.69 7.51
CA LEU A 198 -11.76 -8.90 8.50
C LEU A 198 -13.28 -8.91 8.32
N VAL A 199 -13.77 -9.38 7.16
CA VAL A 199 -15.19 -9.29 6.79
C VAL A 199 -15.77 -10.66 6.48
N PHE A 200 -14.95 -11.67 6.12
CA PHE A 200 -15.46 -12.99 5.78
C PHE A 200 -16.19 -13.64 6.97
N GLY A 201 -17.44 -14.03 6.74
CA GLY A 201 -18.32 -14.60 7.77
C GLY A 201 -18.84 -13.59 8.80
N SER A 202 -18.66 -12.28 8.58
CA SER A 202 -19.27 -11.25 9.43
C SER A 202 -20.70 -10.96 8.97
N ASP A 203 -21.67 -11.31 9.80
CA ASP A 203 -23.07 -10.89 9.63
C ASP A 203 -23.29 -9.41 10.00
N ASN A 204 -22.25 -8.74 10.53
CA ASN A 204 -22.33 -7.33 10.90
C ASN A 204 -22.03 -6.43 9.70
N GLU A 205 -23.07 -6.05 8.96
CA GLU A 205 -22.98 -5.17 7.79
C GLU A 205 -22.29 -3.84 8.09
N LYS A 206 -22.50 -3.27 9.28
CA LYS A 206 -21.87 -1.99 9.68
C LYS A 206 -20.36 -2.13 9.83
N ALA A 207 -19.90 -3.21 10.48
CA ALA A 207 -18.47 -3.50 10.58
C ALA A 207 -17.87 -3.75 9.20
N SER A 208 -18.56 -4.53 8.35
CA SER A 208 -18.14 -4.82 6.98
C SER A 208 -17.97 -3.56 6.12
N TYR A 209 -18.95 -2.64 6.20
CA TYR A 209 -18.87 -1.34 5.54
C TYR A 209 -17.74 -0.48 6.13
N GLY A 210 -17.68 -0.38 7.46
CA GLY A 210 -16.70 0.41 8.18
C GLY A 210 -15.26 0.00 7.86
N TRP A 211 -14.98 -1.31 7.83
CA TRP A 211 -13.69 -1.85 7.40
C TRP A 211 -13.36 -1.51 5.96
N ASN A 212 -14.31 -1.63 5.04
CA ASN A 212 -14.10 -1.30 3.63
C ASN A 212 -13.70 0.17 3.43
N VAL A 213 -14.40 1.09 4.10
CA VAL A 213 -14.11 2.52 4.03
C VAL A 213 -12.77 2.84 4.71
N LEU A 214 -12.55 2.31 5.92
CA LEU A 214 -11.31 2.53 6.66
C LEU A 214 -10.08 2.03 5.88
N ILE A 215 -10.11 0.80 5.39
CA ILE A 215 -8.98 0.22 4.62
C ILE A 215 -8.74 0.99 3.32
N GLY A 216 -9.80 1.43 2.64
CA GLY A 216 -9.68 2.31 1.48
C GLY A 216 -8.93 3.61 1.81
N PHE A 217 -9.29 4.26 2.92
CA PHE A 217 -8.61 5.45 3.41
C PHE A 217 -7.15 5.18 3.78
N LEU A 218 -6.86 4.09 4.50
CA LEU A 218 -5.51 3.68 4.89
C LEU A 218 -4.60 3.51 3.66
N ILE A 219 -5.04 2.73 2.67
CA ILE A 219 -4.28 2.47 1.44
C ILE A 219 -4.01 3.78 0.71
N TYR A 220 -5.00 4.66 0.62
CA TYR A 220 -4.84 5.94 -0.06
C TYR A 220 -3.79 6.83 0.62
N GLU A 221 -3.86 6.99 1.95
CA GLU A 221 -2.88 7.78 2.71
C GLU A 221 -1.46 7.21 2.64
N ILE A 222 -1.32 5.88 2.74
CA ILE A 222 -0.04 5.18 2.61
C ILE A 222 0.54 5.43 1.22
N LYS A 223 -0.26 5.24 0.16
CA LYS A 223 0.16 5.42 -1.23
C LYS A 223 0.53 6.87 -1.52
N ASP A 224 -0.28 7.83 -1.07
CA ASP A 224 0.00 9.25 -1.26
C ASP A 224 1.32 9.65 -0.59
N ALA A 225 1.52 9.25 0.67
CA ALA A 225 2.75 9.53 1.40
C ALA A 225 3.98 8.88 0.76
N TYR A 226 3.85 7.64 0.27
CA TYR A 226 4.90 6.94 -0.47
C TYR A 226 5.29 7.70 -1.74
N LEU A 227 4.30 8.08 -2.56
CA LEU A 227 4.56 8.80 -3.83
C LEU A 227 5.12 10.20 -3.58
N ALA A 228 4.61 10.92 -2.58
CA ALA A 228 5.12 12.22 -2.20
C ALA A 228 6.59 12.16 -1.77
N HIS A 229 6.97 11.14 -1.00
CA HIS A 229 8.35 10.94 -0.57
C HIS A 229 9.27 10.58 -1.73
N ILE A 230 8.84 9.70 -2.65
CA ILE A 230 9.63 9.39 -3.86
C ILE A 230 9.86 10.63 -4.71
N ARG A 231 8.85 11.47 -4.91
CA ARG A 231 9.00 12.74 -5.65
C ARG A 231 10.02 13.63 -4.96
N HIS A 232 9.92 13.81 -3.65
CA HIS A 232 10.85 14.63 -2.89
C HIS A 232 12.31 14.14 -3.00
N VAL A 233 12.55 12.84 -2.81
CA VAL A 233 13.89 12.25 -2.92
C VAL A 233 14.47 12.43 -4.33
N ARG A 234 13.65 12.24 -5.38
CA ARG A 234 14.08 12.44 -6.77
C ARG A 234 14.39 13.91 -7.07
N SER A 235 13.54 14.84 -6.64
CA SER A 235 13.77 16.27 -6.85
C SER A 235 15.03 16.77 -6.13
N ASN A 236 15.32 16.26 -4.93
CA ASN A 236 16.51 16.63 -4.16
C ASN A 236 17.81 15.96 -4.67
N SER A 237 17.72 14.96 -5.56
CA SER A 237 18.89 14.35 -6.22
C SER A 237 19.32 15.05 -7.52
N VAL A 238 18.60 16.11 -7.94
CA VAL A 238 18.93 16.93 -9.12
C VAL A 238 19.40 18.38 -8.79
N PRO A 239 20.17 18.69 -7.72
CA PRO A 239 20.78 20.02 -7.60
C PRO A 239 21.85 20.27 -8.68
N HIS A 240 22.65 19.26 -9.02
CA HIS A 240 23.85 19.42 -9.84
C HIS A 240 23.59 19.57 -11.34
N VAL A 241 22.42 19.18 -11.85
CA VAL A 241 22.11 19.36 -13.28
C VAL A 241 21.78 20.83 -13.56
N LEU A 242 21.04 21.50 -12.68
CA LEU A 242 20.74 22.93 -12.84
C LEU A 242 21.97 23.81 -12.59
N GLU A 243 22.86 23.42 -11.68
CA GLU A 243 24.18 24.07 -11.51
C GLU A 243 25.09 23.88 -12.72
N ALA A 244 25.15 22.68 -13.30
CA ALA A 244 25.93 22.42 -14.52
C ALA A 244 25.42 23.26 -15.70
N TYR A 245 24.09 23.34 -15.90
CA TYR A 245 23.52 24.23 -16.93
C TYR A 245 23.81 25.70 -16.63
N ARG A 246 23.74 26.17 -15.38
CA ARG A 246 24.11 27.56 -15.03
C ARG A 246 25.58 27.89 -15.32
N LEU A 247 26.49 26.96 -15.08
CA LEU A 247 27.92 27.15 -15.36
C LEU A 247 28.23 27.14 -16.87
N GLU A 248 27.56 26.29 -17.65
CA GLU A 248 27.73 26.26 -19.11
C GLU A 248 27.24 27.54 -19.81
N PHE A 249 26.15 28.15 -19.32
CA PHE A 249 25.67 29.43 -19.87
C PHE A 249 26.55 30.62 -19.47
N HIS A 250 27.23 30.59 -18.31
CA HIS A 250 28.19 31.63 -17.93
C HIS A 250 29.54 31.51 -18.66
N ARG A 251 29.94 30.31 -19.07
CA ARG A 251 31.19 30.12 -19.82
C ARG A 251 31.06 30.61 -21.28
N LYS A 252 29.87 30.49 -21.88
CA LYS A 252 29.64 30.89 -23.27
C LYS A 252 29.57 32.41 -23.50
N SER A 253 29.44 33.23 -22.46
CA SER A 253 29.34 34.69 -22.60
C SER A 253 30.67 35.43 -22.46
N VAL A 254 31.78 34.73 -22.25
CA VAL A 254 33.10 35.36 -22.01
C VAL A 254 34.07 35.17 -23.20
N ASP A 255 33.77 34.28 -24.14
CA ASP A 255 34.70 33.90 -25.22
C ASP A 255 34.34 34.48 -26.61
N GLU A 256 33.37 35.40 -26.72
CA GLU A 256 33.07 36.13 -27.96
C GLU A 256 33.33 37.65 -27.80
N ASP A 257 34.60 38.03 -27.72
CA ASP A 257 35.05 39.32 -28.26
C ASP A 257 36.52 39.22 -28.73
N PRO A 258 36.78 38.67 -29.93
CA PRO A 258 38.07 38.83 -30.56
C PRO A 258 38.08 40.17 -31.29
N SER A 259 38.88 41.09 -30.73
CA SER A 259 39.51 42.22 -31.42
C SER A 259 38.58 43.29 -32.01
N ALA A 260 38.29 44.29 -31.18
CA ALA A 260 38.57 45.66 -31.57
C ALA A 260 40.09 45.83 -31.78
N GLU A 261 40.51 45.81 -33.03
CA GLU A 261 41.67 46.55 -33.57
C GLU A 261 41.28 47.18 -34.91
#